data_AF-A0A3D4N8E6-F1
#
_entry.id   AF-A0A3D4N8E6-F1
#
_cell.length_a   1.000
_cell.length_b   1.000
_cell.length_c   1.000
_cell.angle_alpha   90.00
_cell.angle_beta   90.00
_cell.angle_gamma   90.00
#
_symmetry.space_group_name_H-M   'P 1'
#
loop_
_entity.id
_entity.type
_entity.pdbx_description
1 polymer ?
#
loop_
_entity_poly.entity_id
_entity_poly.type
_entity_poly.pdbx_seq_one_letter_code
_entity_poly.pdbx_strand_id
1 'polypeptide(L)'
;MKKVFTGLFVLVFVLGMVMLNVPQVAKAETSSSLAPGDWRVPAPVIGTEVMVTSVGAPSYLQLITNGIKTTAPALICHDFKGAGFNWVGEIRRLVDDTWVKVMTTTDLIPAPSEGIYQACAQTYYAGTYALFAYYHVPTEDDVAADMVMVEKPGLWSRGNVVSLDFVTYPRPSWLDSYSTGIEVTSYGEICHPFPVSNEDMVAEIRQLKDGLWVRLPTTFRDIPEVDGVYSACAIAPGAGIYTLFGYVE
;
A
#
# COMPACT_ATOMS: atom_id res chain seq x y z
N MET A 1 13.93 67.40 -20.35
CA MET A 1 13.19 66.53 -19.40
C MET A 1 12.19 65.59 -20.08
N LYS A 2 11.31 66.05 -20.99
CA LYS A 2 10.31 65.20 -21.66
C LYS A 2 10.89 63.94 -22.34
N LYS A 3 12.00 64.06 -23.08
CA LYS A 3 12.67 62.92 -23.74
C LYS A 3 13.28 61.88 -22.77
N VAL A 4 13.71 62.32 -21.59
CA VAL A 4 14.25 61.45 -20.53
C VAL A 4 13.12 60.67 -19.86
N PHE A 5 12.00 61.34 -19.58
CA PHE A 5 10.80 60.68 -19.06
C PHE A 5 10.19 59.69 -20.05
N THR A 6 10.16 60.02 -21.35
CA THR A 6 9.69 59.08 -22.38
C THR A 6 10.61 57.87 -22.50
N GLY A 7 11.93 58.05 -22.44
CA GLY A 7 12.88 56.94 -22.45
C GLY A 7 12.74 56.01 -21.25
N LEU A 8 12.57 56.57 -20.04
CA LEU A 8 12.33 55.81 -18.83
C LEU A 8 11.02 55.02 -18.91
N PHE A 9 9.95 55.64 -19.44
CA PHE A 9 8.65 55.00 -19.55
C PHE A 9 8.67 53.83 -20.55
N VAL A 10 9.34 53.99 -21.70
CA VAL A 10 9.51 52.90 -22.67
C VAL A 10 10.37 51.78 -22.08
N LEU A 11 11.43 52.10 -21.34
CA LEU A 11 12.27 51.08 -20.70
C LEU A 11 11.47 50.26 -19.68
N VAL A 12 10.69 50.92 -18.82
CA VAL A 12 9.82 50.25 -17.83
C VAL A 12 8.76 49.40 -18.53
N PHE A 13 8.18 49.89 -19.61
CA PHE A 13 7.16 49.15 -20.36
C PHE A 13 7.76 47.90 -21.04
N VAL A 14 8.94 48.02 -21.64
CA VAL A 14 9.64 46.88 -22.26
C VAL A 14 10.10 45.88 -21.20
N LEU A 15 10.65 46.33 -20.06
CA LEU A 15 11.02 45.44 -18.96
C LEU A 15 9.79 44.72 -18.36
N GLY A 16 8.68 45.44 -18.21
CA GLY A 16 7.41 44.89 -17.74
C GLY A 16 6.87 43.82 -18.69
N MET A 17 6.96 44.04 -20.01
CA MET A 17 6.52 43.07 -21.00
C MET A 17 7.39 41.81 -21.02
N VAL A 18 8.69 41.92 -20.76
CA VAL A 18 9.60 40.76 -20.66
C VAL A 18 9.31 39.92 -19.40
N MET A 19 8.90 40.55 -18.29
CA MET A 19 8.52 39.85 -17.06
C MET A 19 7.17 39.09 -17.17
N LEU A 20 6.27 39.49 -18.07
CA LEU A 20 5.00 38.80 -18.33
C LEU A 20 5.15 37.54 -19.19
N ASN A 21 6.27 37.43 -19.92
CA ASN A 21 6.60 36.29 -20.78
C ASN A 21 7.56 35.29 -20.12
N VAL A 22 7.75 35.36 -18.80
CA VAL A 22 8.39 34.25 -18.08
C VAL A 22 7.47 33.05 -18.24
N PRO A 23 7.89 31.96 -18.90
CA PRO A 23 7.09 30.75 -18.96
C PRO A 23 6.89 30.29 -17.51
N GLN A 24 5.67 30.46 -17.00
CA GLN A 24 5.30 29.82 -15.76
C GLN A 24 5.39 28.33 -16.04
N VAL A 25 6.35 27.66 -15.40
CA VAL A 25 6.39 26.21 -15.39
C VAL A 25 5.09 25.80 -14.70
N ALA A 26 4.11 25.37 -15.48
CA ALA A 26 2.91 24.77 -14.93
C ALA A 26 3.39 23.56 -14.13
N LYS A 27 3.37 23.67 -12.80
CA LYS A 27 3.43 22.47 -11.96
C LYS A 27 2.12 21.76 -12.23
N ALA A 28 2.19 20.69 -13.02
CA ALA A 28 1.09 19.76 -13.10
C ALA A 28 0.89 19.19 -11.70
N GLU A 29 -0.10 19.70 -10.97
CA GLU A 29 -0.64 18.95 -9.87
C GLU A 29 -1.26 17.69 -10.46
N THR A 30 -0.84 16.54 -9.97
CA THR A 30 -1.56 15.28 -10.20
C THR A 30 -2.81 15.28 -9.33
N SER A 31 -3.68 16.29 -9.48
CA SER A 31 -5.01 16.33 -8.88
C SER A 31 -5.98 15.82 -9.94
N SER A 32 -6.11 14.50 -10.02
CA SER A 32 -7.05 13.84 -10.94
C SER A 32 -8.49 14.16 -10.54
N SER A 33 -9.36 14.36 -11.53
CA SER A 33 -10.82 14.46 -11.29
C SER A 33 -11.41 13.23 -10.57
N LEU A 34 -10.70 12.09 -10.61
CA LEU A 34 -11.06 10.85 -9.92
C LEU A 34 -10.82 10.91 -8.41
N ALA A 35 -9.88 11.74 -7.95
CA ALA A 35 -9.52 11.89 -6.55
C ALA A 35 -9.33 13.38 -6.21
N PRO A 36 -10.41 14.18 -6.21
CA PRO A 36 -10.33 15.57 -5.82
C PRO A 36 -10.29 15.64 -4.29
N GLY A 37 -9.19 16.11 -3.72
CA GLY A 37 -9.03 16.26 -2.28
C GLY A 37 -7.57 16.17 -1.86
N ASP A 38 -7.35 16.22 -0.56
CA ASP A 38 -6.03 16.09 0.06
C ASP A 38 -5.94 14.76 0.83
N TRP A 39 -4.71 14.30 1.04
CA TRP A 39 -4.44 13.18 1.93
C TRP A 39 -4.85 13.49 3.37
N ARG A 40 -5.62 12.58 3.97
CA ARG A 40 -5.95 12.59 5.40
C ARG A 40 -5.06 11.60 6.14
N VAL A 41 -4.35 12.11 7.14
CA VAL A 41 -3.50 11.34 8.05
C VAL A 41 -3.89 11.69 9.49
N PRO A 42 -4.20 10.71 10.35
CA PRO A 42 -4.58 10.97 11.74
C PRO A 42 -3.40 11.46 12.56
N ALA A 43 -3.65 12.45 13.42
CA ALA A 43 -2.70 12.85 14.45
C ALA A 43 -2.45 11.66 15.43
N PRO A 44 -1.24 11.50 15.98
CA PRO A 44 -0.08 12.41 15.89
C PRO A 44 0.84 12.17 14.67
N VAL A 45 0.43 11.34 13.70
CA VAL A 45 1.26 11.01 12.55
C VAL A 45 1.33 12.17 11.57
N ILE A 46 2.54 12.51 11.13
CA ILE A 46 2.76 13.61 10.18
C ILE A 46 2.77 13.02 8.78
N GLY A 47 1.85 13.48 7.94
CA GLY A 47 1.85 13.27 6.50
C GLY A 47 2.44 14.48 5.78
N THR A 48 3.35 14.26 4.83
CA THR A 48 3.88 15.31 3.95
C THR A 48 3.73 14.89 2.50
N GLU A 49 3.03 15.68 1.70
CA GLU A 49 2.89 15.38 0.27
C GLU A 49 4.22 15.51 -0.46
N VAL A 50 4.48 14.57 -1.36
CA VAL A 50 5.70 14.45 -2.14
C VAL A 50 5.38 14.10 -3.58
N MET A 51 6.08 14.72 -4.54
CA MET A 51 5.96 14.33 -5.93
C MET A 51 6.62 12.96 -6.17
N VAL A 52 5.93 12.07 -6.86
CA VAL A 52 6.40 10.69 -7.11
C VAL A 52 6.40 10.32 -8.60
N THR A 53 6.21 11.32 -9.47
CA THR A 53 6.11 11.13 -10.93
C THR A 53 7.37 10.57 -11.57
N SER A 54 8.55 10.77 -10.96
CA SER A 54 9.83 10.26 -11.46
C SER A 54 9.97 8.74 -11.36
N VAL A 55 9.24 8.10 -10.44
CA VAL A 55 9.23 6.64 -10.29
C VAL A 55 8.36 6.00 -11.39
N GLY A 56 7.38 6.74 -11.90
CA GLY A 56 6.38 6.24 -12.84
C GLY A 56 5.34 5.33 -12.18
N ALA A 57 4.29 5.01 -12.92
CA ALA A 57 3.28 4.05 -12.51
C ALA A 57 3.51 2.70 -13.21
N PRO A 58 3.14 1.57 -12.59
CA PRO A 58 3.02 0.30 -13.31
C PRO A 58 2.11 0.46 -14.53
N SER A 59 2.40 -0.24 -15.62
CA SER A 59 1.77 0.01 -16.93
C SER A 59 0.25 -0.18 -16.98
N TYR A 60 -0.32 -0.94 -16.05
CA TYR A 60 -1.76 -1.17 -15.91
C TYR A 60 -2.45 -0.19 -14.96
N LEU A 61 -1.71 0.76 -14.38
CA LEU A 61 -2.22 1.74 -13.43
C LEU A 61 -1.96 3.16 -13.87
N GLN A 62 -2.89 4.03 -13.50
CA GLN A 62 -2.72 5.46 -13.57
C GLN A 62 -2.33 5.96 -12.18
N LEU A 63 -1.27 6.77 -12.10
CA LEU A 63 -0.96 7.54 -10.88
C LEU A 63 -2.00 8.65 -10.76
N ILE A 64 -2.79 8.63 -9.68
CA ILE A 64 -3.94 9.51 -9.50
C ILE A 64 -3.60 10.74 -8.65
N THR A 65 -2.73 10.57 -7.65
CA THR A 65 -2.37 11.61 -6.68
C THR A 65 -0.86 11.79 -6.59
N ASN A 66 -0.41 12.90 -5.98
CA ASN A 66 0.92 12.94 -5.40
C ASN A 66 1.03 11.88 -4.29
N GLY A 67 2.26 11.52 -3.93
CA GLY A 67 2.48 10.63 -2.81
C GLY A 67 2.32 11.34 -1.47
N ILE A 68 1.99 10.61 -0.42
CA ILE A 68 2.02 11.03 0.97
C ILE A 68 3.15 10.31 1.70
N LYS A 69 4.08 11.06 2.28
CA LYS A 69 5.13 10.53 3.15
C LYS A 69 4.68 10.59 4.61
N THR A 70 4.50 9.44 5.24
CA THR A 70 4.14 9.34 6.67
C THR A 70 5.36 9.09 7.54
N THR A 71 5.35 9.63 8.76
CA THR A 71 6.41 9.43 9.75
C THR A 71 6.23 8.17 10.61
N ALA A 72 5.05 7.55 10.59
CA ALA A 72 4.69 6.42 11.42
C ALA A 72 3.50 5.64 10.80
N PRO A 73 3.17 4.44 11.33
CA PRO A 73 1.97 3.70 10.97
C PRO A 73 0.69 4.52 11.20
N ALA A 74 -0.21 4.56 10.22
CA ALA A 74 -1.46 5.32 10.27
C ALA A 74 -2.49 4.83 9.25
N LEU A 75 -3.77 5.06 9.53
CA LEU A 75 -4.82 4.99 8.52
C LEU A 75 -4.70 6.22 7.61
N ILE A 76 -4.23 6.04 6.38
CA ILE A 76 -4.20 7.11 5.39
C ILE A 76 -5.43 7.00 4.49
N CYS A 77 -6.08 8.11 4.21
CA CYS A 77 -7.23 8.14 3.33
C CYS A 77 -7.11 9.27 2.32
N HIS A 78 -7.73 9.08 1.16
CA HIS A 78 -7.88 10.10 0.15
C HIS A 78 -9.28 10.02 -0.45
N ASP A 79 -9.86 11.16 -0.80
CA ASP A 79 -11.12 11.17 -1.54
C ASP A 79 -10.91 10.49 -2.90
N PHE A 80 -11.85 9.62 -3.28
CA PHE A 80 -11.76 8.85 -4.50
C PHE A 80 -13.14 8.72 -5.15
N LYS A 81 -13.59 9.81 -5.78
CA LYS A 81 -14.86 9.86 -6.53
C LYS A 81 -14.93 8.83 -7.66
N GLY A 82 -13.79 8.40 -8.19
CA GLY A 82 -13.70 7.39 -9.23
C GLY A 82 -14.44 6.09 -8.90
N ALA A 83 -14.51 5.72 -7.61
CA ALA A 83 -15.24 4.54 -7.15
C ALA A 83 -16.71 4.51 -7.60
N GLY A 84 -17.37 5.66 -7.66
CA GLY A 84 -18.76 5.77 -8.14
C GLY A 84 -18.91 5.55 -9.66
N PHE A 85 -17.81 5.38 -10.39
CA PHE A 85 -17.76 5.30 -11.86
C PHE A 85 -16.92 4.12 -12.36
N ASN A 86 -16.93 3.00 -11.64
CA ASN A 86 -16.19 1.77 -12.01
C ASN A 86 -14.66 1.97 -12.11
N TRP A 87 -14.11 2.91 -11.36
CA TRP A 87 -12.67 2.95 -11.12
C TRP A 87 -12.34 2.25 -9.82
N VAL A 88 -11.31 1.43 -9.86
CA VAL A 88 -10.79 0.73 -8.69
C VAL A 88 -9.56 1.47 -8.19
N GLY A 89 -9.60 1.94 -6.94
CA GLY A 89 -8.51 2.66 -6.29
C GLY A 89 -7.54 1.68 -5.63
N GLU A 90 -6.24 1.92 -5.80
CA GLU A 90 -5.19 1.15 -5.13
C GLU A 90 -4.16 2.09 -4.51
N ILE A 91 -4.06 2.09 -3.19
CA ILE A 91 -2.96 2.72 -2.49
C ILE A 91 -1.77 1.76 -2.54
N ARG A 92 -0.59 2.31 -2.86
CA ARG A 92 0.65 1.54 -2.93
C ARG A 92 1.76 2.26 -2.20
N ARG A 93 2.65 1.50 -1.57
CA ARG A 93 3.84 1.98 -0.89
C ARG A 93 5.04 1.96 -1.83
N LEU A 94 5.87 2.99 -1.79
CA LEU A 94 7.16 3.01 -2.45
C LEU A 94 8.20 2.29 -1.58
N VAL A 95 8.79 1.22 -2.10
CA VAL A 95 9.88 0.45 -1.48
C VAL A 95 10.93 0.20 -2.55
N ASP A 96 12.17 0.65 -2.32
CA ASP A 96 13.30 0.48 -3.25
C ASP A 96 12.93 0.81 -4.71
N ASP A 97 12.39 2.02 -4.91
CA ASP A 97 11.92 2.55 -6.20
C ASP A 97 10.83 1.71 -6.90
N THR A 98 10.19 0.81 -6.16
CA THR A 98 9.11 -0.05 -6.65
C THR A 98 7.81 0.17 -5.87
N TRP A 99 6.69 0.20 -6.58
CA TRP A 99 5.36 0.30 -5.98
C TRP A 99 4.84 -1.05 -5.53
N VAL A 100 4.68 -1.21 -4.23
CA VAL A 100 4.11 -2.41 -3.60
C VAL A 100 2.67 -2.14 -3.19
N LYS A 101 1.73 -2.98 -3.61
CA LYS A 101 0.32 -2.85 -3.27
C LYS A 101 0.13 -2.99 -1.76
N VAL A 102 -0.67 -2.09 -1.18
CA VAL A 102 -1.18 -2.25 0.19
C VAL A 102 -2.68 -2.45 0.15
N MET A 103 -3.21 -3.11 1.17
CA MET A 103 -4.66 -3.28 1.31
C MET A 103 -5.34 -1.91 1.28
N THR A 104 -6.27 -1.76 0.34
CA THR A 104 -6.99 -0.51 0.09
C THR A 104 -8.48 -0.78 0.16
N THR A 105 -9.15 -0.18 1.13
CA THR A 105 -10.62 -0.18 1.17
C THR A 105 -11.14 1.01 0.39
N THR A 106 -12.32 0.86 -0.20
CA THR A 106 -13.03 1.95 -0.85
C THR A 106 -14.42 2.03 -0.25
N ASP A 107 -14.66 3.06 0.54
CA ASP A 107 -15.88 3.19 1.34
C ASP A 107 -16.57 4.51 1.05
N LEU A 108 -17.90 4.53 1.20
CA LEU A 108 -18.65 5.78 1.18
C LEU A 108 -18.33 6.56 2.45
N ILE A 109 -17.96 7.84 2.31
CA ILE A 109 -17.74 8.72 3.47
C ILE A 109 -19.07 8.86 4.23
N PRO A 110 -19.09 8.70 5.56
CA PRO A 110 -20.30 8.85 6.35
C PRO A 110 -20.98 10.22 6.15
N ALA A 111 -22.30 10.26 6.37
CA ALA A 111 -23.09 11.49 6.29
C ALA A 111 -22.48 12.63 7.15
N PRO A 112 -22.62 13.92 6.75
CA PRO A 112 -23.53 14.45 5.71
C PRO A 112 -22.96 14.42 4.28
N SER A 113 -21.78 13.85 4.07
CA SER A 113 -21.13 13.73 2.76
C SER A 113 -21.79 12.66 1.89
N GLU A 114 -22.92 12.98 1.25
CA GLU A 114 -23.58 12.06 0.33
C GLU A 114 -22.77 11.90 -0.97
N GLY A 115 -22.52 10.65 -1.38
CA GLY A 115 -21.94 10.32 -2.69
C GLY A 115 -20.43 10.56 -2.85
N ILE A 116 -19.70 10.80 -1.77
CA ILE A 116 -18.23 10.89 -1.82
C ILE A 116 -17.66 9.57 -1.30
N TYR A 117 -16.87 8.90 -2.15
CA TYR A 117 -16.11 7.74 -1.76
C TYR A 117 -14.71 8.16 -1.32
N GLN A 118 -14.10 7.36 -0.44
CA GLN A 118 -12.70 7.49 -0.07
C GLN A 118 -11.99 6.16 -0.27
N ALA A 119 -10.75 6.24 -0.75
CA ALA A 119 -9.81 5.13 -0.71
C ALA A 119 -8.96 5.26 0.55
N CYS A 120 -8.94 4.24 1.39
CA CYS A 120 -8.19 4.21 2.63
C CYS A 120 -7.27 3.01 2.69
N ALA A 121 -6.11 3.17 3.33
CA ALA A 121 -5.18 2.09 3.61
C ALA A 121 -4.63 2.27 5.02
N GLN A 122 -4.71 1.22 5.84
CA GLN A 122 -3.97 1.18 7.09
C GLN A 122 -2.51 0.85 6.77
N THR A 123 -1.60 1.76 7.16
CA THR A 123 -0.16 1.63 6.94
C THR A 123 0.53 1.14 8.21
N TYR A 124 1.46 0.17 8.08
CA TYR A 124 2.24 -0.40 9.21
C TYR A 124 3.65 0.14 9.33
N TYR A 125 4.04 1.01 8.41
CA TYR A 125 5.37 1.56 8.36
C TYR A 125 5.31 3.02 7.92
N ALA A 126 6.24 3.80 8.47
CA ALA A 126 6.61 5.06 7.85
C ALA A 126 7.05 4.81 6.40
N GLY A 127 6.70 5.72 5.51
CA GLY A 127 7.03 5.55 4.10
C GLY A 127 6.26 6.50 3.20
N THR A 128 6.54 6.41 1.91
CA THR A 128 5.82 7.15 0.87
C THR A 128 4.76 6.23 0.26
N TYR A 129 3.53 6.71 0.19
CA TYR A 129 2.39 6.02 -0.38
C TYR A 129 1.78 6.87 -1.47
N ALA A 130 1.14 6.29 -2.48
CA ALA A 130 0.39 7.05 -3.48
C ALA A 130 -0.88 6.30 -3.90
N LEU A 131 -1.90 7.04 -4.33
CA LEU A 131 -3.12 6.46 -4.88
C LEU A 131 -2.96 6.28 -6.38
N PHE A 132 -3.26 5.06 -6.82
CA PHE A 132 -3.35 4.65 -8.20
C PHE A 132 -4.79 4.25 -8.50
N ALA A 133 -5.14 4.17 -9.78
CA ALA A 133 -6.40 3.57 -10.19
C ALA A 133 -6.32 2.94 -11.57
N TYR A 134 -7.26 2.04 -11.82
CA TYR A 134 -7.57 1.50 -13.14
C TYR A 134 -9.09 1.43 -13.30
N TYR A 135 -9.53 1.44 -14.55
CA TYR A 135 -10.93 1.28 -14.89
C TYR A 135 -11.26 -0.21 -14.96
N HIS A 136 -12.27 -0.64 -14.23
CA HIS A 136 -12.74 -2.03 -14.22
C HIS A 136 -14.23 -2.06 -13.91
N VAL A 137 -15.02 -2.61 -14.82
CA VAL A 137 -16.44 -2.83 -14.60
C VAL A 137 -16.57 -4.13 -13.80
N PRO A 138 -17.13 -4.10 -12.56
CA PRO A 138 -17.29 -5.30 -11.77
C PRO A 138 -18.12 -6.35 -12.51
N THR A 139 -17.62 -7.57 -12.53
CA THR A 139 -18.30 -8.77 -13.04
C THR A 139 -18.91 -9.56 -11.90
N GLU A 140 -19.77 -10.54 -12.20
CA GLU A 140 -20.34 -11.42 -11.17
C GLU A 140 -19.25 -12.15 -10.36
N ASP A 141 -18.13 -12.51 -11.00
CA ASP A 141 -16.97 -13.13 -10.36
C ASP A 141 -16.24 -12.15 -9.42
N ASP A 142 -16.21 -10.84 -9.72
CA ASP A 142 -15.61 -9.83 -8.84
C ASP A 142 -16.45 -9.62 -7.58
N VAL A 143 -17.78 -9.63 -7.73
CA VAL A 143 -18.72 -9.56 -6.59
C VAL A 143 -18.61 -10.82 -5.74
N ALA A 144 -18.41 -11.99 -6.35
CA ALA A 144 -18.16 -13.23 -5.64
C ALA A 144 -16.78 -13.26 -4.96
N ALA A 145 -15.75 -12.69 -5.57
CA ALA A 145 -14.42 -12.56 -4.97
C ALA A 145 -14.43 -11.66 -3.74
N ASP A 146 -15.13 -10.51 -3.78
CA ASP A 146 -15.32 -9.62 -2.62
C ASP A 146 -16.03 -10.33 -1.45
N MET A 147 -16.82 -11.37 -1.74
CA MET A 147 -17.48 -12.23 -0.75
C MET A 147 -16.63 -13.47 -0.34
N VAL A 148 -15.48 -13.75 -0.98
CA VAL A 148 -14.72 -15.03 -0.86
C VAL A 148 -13.19 -14.84 -0.74
N MET A 149 -12.66 -13.64 -0.52
CA MET A 149 -11.21 -13.36 -0.61
C MET A 149 -10.29 -14.26 0.23
N VAL A 150 -9.61 -15.24 -0.41
CA VAL A 150 -8.32 -15.75 0.05
C VAL A 150 -7.35 -16.10 -1.11
N GLU A 151 -6.07 -15.83 -0.82
CA GLU A 151 -4.81 -16.39 -1.34
C GLU A 151 -4.12 -15.77 -2.58
N LYS A 152 -3.09 -14.94 -2.32
CA LYS A 152 -1.99 -14.64 -3.25
C LYS A 152 -0.66 -14.49 -2.47
N PRO A 153 0.47 -15.08 -2.94
CA PRO A 153 1.71 -15.14 -2.16
C PRO A 153 2.34 -13.77 -1.89
N GLY A 154 2.94 -13.60 -0.70
CA GLY A 154 3.72 -12.41 -0.32
C GLY A 154 3.12 -11.57 0.81
N LEU A 155 2.04 -12.03 1.43
CA LEU A 155 1.28 -11.28 2.44
C LEU A 155 1.82 -11.48 3.86
N TRP A 156 3.14 -11.50 4.03
CA TRP A 156 3.70 -11.43 5.37
C TRP A 156 3.62 -9.98 5.88
N SER A 157 3.15 -9.79 7.11
CA SER A 157 3.05 -8.45 7.71
C SER A 157 4.41 -7.74 7.84
N ARG A 158 5.51 -8.51 7.90
CA ARG A 158 6.89 -8.02 7.94
C ARG A 158 7.90 -9.05 7.43
N GLY A 159 9.13 -8.58 7.21
CA GLY A 159 10.27 -9.39 6.81
C GLY A 159 10.52 -9.36 5.32
N ASN A 160 11.73 -9.76 4.93
CA ASN A 160 12.11 -9.88 3.53
C ASN A 160 11.78 -11.29 3.07
N VAL A 161 11.07 -11.42 1.95
CA VAL A 161 10.74 -12.73 1.39
C VAL A 161 12.01 -13.44 0.97
N VAL A 162 12.15 -14.71 1.39
CA VAL A 162 13.28 -15.57 1.05
C VAL A 162 12.78 -16.90 0.48
N SER A 163 13.55 -17.44 -0.46
CA SER A 163 13.33 -18.82 -0.94
C SER A 163 13.73 -19.80 0.15
N LEU A 164 12.93 -20.85 0.32
CA LEU A 164 13.21 -21.92 1.27
C LEU A 164 13.91 -23.08 0.56
N ASP A 165 14.99 -23.57 1.15
CA ASP A 165 15.68 -24.78 0.71
C ASP A 165 15.27 -25.95 1.59
N PHE A 166 14.24 -26.68 1.16
CA PHE A 166 13.77 -27.88 1.84
C PHE A 166 14.63 -29.12 1.58
N VAL A 167 15.62 -29.05 0.69
CA VAL A 167 16.59 -30.13 0.50
C VAL A 167 17.62 -30.08 1.62
N THR A 168 18.13 -28.88 1.92
CA THR A 168 19.08 -28.67 3.02
C THR A 168 18.40 -28.66 4.39
N TYR A 169 17.18 -28.10 4.48
CA TYR A 169 16.41 -27.97 5.72
C TYR A 169 15.04 -28.65 5.61
N PRO A 170 14.99 -29.99 5.67
CA PRO A 170 13.78 -30.74 5.42
C PRO A 170 12.70 -30.42 6.44
N ARG A 171 11.48 -30.26 5.95
CA ARG A 171 10.28 -30.23 6.77
C ARG A 171 9.83 -31.67 7.11
N PRO A 172 9.11 -31.88 8.22
CA PRO A 172 8.46 -33.16 8.47
C PRO A 172 7.56 -33.56 7.30
N SER A 173 7.50 -34.87 6.97
CA SER A 173 6.77 -35.36 5.79
C SER A 173 5.26 -35.16 5.85
N TRP A 174 4.72 -34.91 7.04
CA TRP A 174 3.29 -34.63 7.28
C TRP A 174 2.96 -33.14 7.23
N LEU A 175 3.97 -32.28 7.06
CA LEU A 175 3.82 -30.83 7.18
C LEU A 175 4.11 -30.17 5.83
N ASP A 176 3.12 -29.48 5.28
CA ASP A 176 3.23 -28.75 4.02
C ASP A 176 3.48 -27.26 4.25
N SER A 177 4.24 -26.66 3.33
CA SER A 177 4.54 -25.22 3.36
C SER A 177 3.49 -24.48 2.55
N TYR A 178 2.83 -23.51 3.17
CA TYR A 178 1.73 -22.74 2.58
C TYR A 178 2.16 -21.31 2.21
N SER A 179 3.41 -20.94 2.49
CA SER A 179 3.94 -19.63 2.10
C SER A 179 5.44 -19.70 1.79
N THR A 180 5.95 -18.63 1.17
CA THR A 180 7.39 -18.38 1.10
C THR A 180 7.96 -18.13 2.50
N GLY A 181 9.28 -18.26 2.64
CA GLY A 181 9.95 -17.83 3.86
C GLY A 181 9.99 -16.31 3.97
N ILE A 182 10.12 -15.82 5.20
CA ILE A 182 10.54 -14.45 5.49
C ILE A 182 11.76 -14.45 6.40
N GLU A 183 12.70 -13.57 6.10
CA GLU A 183 13.78 -13.19 7.01
C GLU A 183 13.36 -11.94 7.77
N VAL A 184 13.39 -12.01 9.10
CA VAL A 184 13.23 -10.84 9.97
C VAL A 184 14.54 -10.59 10.72
N THR A 185 14.80 -9.33 11.03
CA THR A 185 16.06 -8.89 11.66
C THR A 185 15.92 -8.59 13.16
N SER A 186 14.70 -8.62 13.70
CA SER A 186 14.42 -8.22 15.07
C SER A 186 13.15 -8.88 15.60
N TYR A 187 12.97 -8.78 16.92
CA TYR A 187 11.74 -9.18 17.59
C TYR A 187 10.50 -8.49 17.00
N GLY A 188 9.38 -9.19 16.95
CA GLY A 188 8.07 -8.61 16.66
C GLY A 188 7.12 -9.61 16.02
N GLU A 189 5.89 -9.15 15.80
CA GLU A 189 4.84 -10.02 15.27
C GLU A 189 4.96 -10.20 13.75
N ILE A 190 4.77 -11.43 13.30
CA ILE A 190 4.68 -11.84 11.90
C ILE A 190 3.31 -12.47 11.69
N CYS A 191 2.61 -12.06 10.65
CA CYS A 191 1.32 -12.63 10.29
C CYS A 191 1.29 -12.95 8.80
N HIS A 192 0.60 -14.03 8.45
CA HIS A 192 0.33 -14.42 7.08
C HIS A 192 -1.15 -14.81 6.95
N PRO A 193 -1.85 -14.38 5.89
CA PRO A 193 -3.20 -14.82 5.58
C PRO A 193 -3.30 -16.33 5.52
N PHE A 194 -4.42 -16.85 6.02
CA PHE A 194 -4.68 -18.27 6.01
C PHE A 194 -6.19 -18.51 5.82
N PRO A 195 -6.61 -19.03 4.65
CA PRO A 195 -8.02 -19.36 4.42
C PRO A 195 -8.44 -20.44 5.40
N VAL A 196 -9.35 -20.14 6.32
CA VAL A 196 -10.08 -21.23 6.99
C VAL A 196 -11.18 -21.68 6.04
N SER A 197 -10.84 -22.53 5.08
CA SER A 197 -11.84 -23.12 4.17
C SER A 197 -12.29 -24.53 4.58
N ASN A 198 -11.59 -25.19 5.52
CA ASN A 198 -11.93 -26.51 6.02
C ASN A 198 -11.68 -26.60 7.54
N GLU A 199 -12.64 -27.16 8.29
CA GLU A 199 -12.59 -27.26 9.76
C GLU A 199 -11.43 -28.14 10.29
N ASP A 200 -10.80 -28.93 9.42
CA ASP A 200 -9.73 -29.88 9.77
C ASP A 200 -8.32 -29.38 9.44
N MET A 201 -8.16 -28.16 8.92
CA MET A 201 -6.85 -27.64 8.52
C MET A 201 -6.18 -26.85 9.64
N VAL A 202 -5.01 -27.32 10.08
CA VAL A 202 -4.20 -26.66 11.10
C VAL A 202 -3.06 -25.89 10.46
N ALA A 203 -2.94 -24.60 10.78
CA ALA A 203 -1.80 -23.75 10.39
C ALA A 203 -0.84 -23.50 11.56
N GLU A 204 0.45 -23.46 11.25
CA GLU A 204 1.51 -23.18 12.22
C GLU A 204 2.63 -22.34 11.60
N ILE A 205 3.03 -21.27 12.28
CA ILE A 205 4.24 -20.53 11.92
C ILE A 205 5.43 -21.19 12.62
N ARG A 206 6.51 -21.42 11.87
CA ARG A 206 7.74 -22.02 12.38
C ARG A 206 8.97 -21.20 12.03
N GLN A 207 9.95 -21.23 12.92
CA GLN A 207 11.27 -20.63 12.74
C GLN A 207 12.29 -21.71 12.38
N LEU A 208 13.17 -21.45 11.42
CA LEU A 208 14.34 -22.27 11.17
C LEU A 208 15.41 -21.99 12.24
N LYS A 209 15.70 -22.98 13.09
CA LYS A 209 16.77 -22.95 14.11
C LYS A 209 17.62 -24.20 14.00
N ASP A 210 18.93 -24.03 13.88
CA ASP A 210 19.90 -25.14 13.84
C ASP A 210 19.52 -26.24 12.82
N GLY A 211 18.98 -25.81 11.67
CA GLY A 211 18.53 -26.68 10.58
C GLY A 211 17.16 -27.34 10.79
N LEU A 212 16.44 -27.02 11.87
CA LEU A 212 15.12 -27.58 12.19
C LEU A 212 14.03 -26.51 12.23
N TRP A 213 12.82 -26.88 11.80
CA TRP A 213 11.64 -26.02 11.85
C TRP A 213 10.93 -26.11 13.20
N VAL A 214 11.19 -25.13 14.06
CA VAL A 214 10.65 -25.04 15.43
C VAL A 214 9.33 -24.27 15.43
N ARG A 215 8.26 -24.88 15.94
CA ARG A 215 6.94 -24.27 16.05
C ARG A 215 6.93 -23.08 16.99
N LEU A 216 6.24 -22.01 16.58
CA LEU A 216 5.90 -20.88 17.44
C LEU A 216 4.45 -20.97 17.90
N PRO A 217 4.12 -20.40 19.08
CA PRO A 217 2.73 -20.14 19.44
C PRO A 217 2.07 -19.31 18.35
N THR A 218 1.16 -19.94 17.61
CA THR A 218 0.45 -19.35 16.48
C THR A 218 -0.96 -19.05 16.94
N THR A 219 -1.36 -17.79 16.83
CA THR A 219 -2.73 -17.35 17.09
C THR A 219 -3.41 -17.00 15.78
N PHE A 220 -4.73 -17.02 15.78
CA PHE A 220 -5.49 -16.68 14.60
C PHE A 220 -6.45 -15.53 14.89
N ARG A 221 -6.52 -14.59 13.95
CA ARG A 221 -7.44 -13.45 14.03
C ARG A 221 -7.58 -12.80 12.66
N ASP A 222 -8.67 -12.06 12.49
CA ASP A 222 -8.86 -11.22 11.32
C ASP A 222 -7.92 -10.01 11.40
N ILE A 223 -7.17 -9.80 10.33
CA ILE A 223 -6.24 -8.68 10.22
C ILE A 223 -6.80 -7.73 9.14
N PRO A 224 -7.24 -6.51 9.50
CA PRO A 224 -7.85 -5.52 8.57
C PRO A 224 -6.97 -5.07 7.39
N GLU A 225 -5.76 -5.59 7.34
CA GLU A 225 -4.56 -5.07 6.70
C GLU A 225 -4.18 -5.91 5.49
N VAL A 226 -4.85 -7.06 5.41
CA VAL A 226 -4.95 -7.97 4.30
C VAL A 226 -6.43 -8.32 4.20
N ASP A 227 -7.25 -7.47 3.57
CA ASP A 227 -8.66 -7.73 3.21
C ASP A 227 -9.59 -8.30 4.33
N GLY A 228 -9.34 -8.04 5.61
CA GLY A 228 -10.13 -8.68 6.69
C GLY A 228 -9.97 -10.21 6.70
N VAL A 229 -8.86 -10.71 6.16
CA VAL A 229 -8.56 -12.12 5.99
C VAL A 229 -8.09 -12.70 7.31
N TYR A 230 -8.72 -13.81 7.69
CA TYR A 230 -8.29 -14.62 8.81
C TYR A 230 -6.82 -15.00 8.61
N SER A 231 -5.99 -14.67 9.60
CA SER A 231 -4.54 -14.76 9.47
C SER A 231 -3.95 -15.53 10.61
N ALA A 232 -2.92 -16.33 10.30
CA ALA A 232 -2.05 -16.94 11.29
C ALA A 232 -0.98 -15.90 11.71
N CYS A 233 -0.85 -15.67 13.01
CA CYS A 233 0.11 -14.74 13.59
C CYS A 233 1.01 -15.43 14.62
N ALA A 234 2.27 -15.02 14.71
CA ALA A 234 3.19 -15.45 15.73
C ALA A 234 4.17 -14.33 16.12
N ILE A 235 4.71 -14.40 17.32
CA ILE A 235 5.80 -13.52 17.76
C ILE A 235 7.13 -14.12 17.32
N ALA A 236 7.82 -13.45 16.40
CA ALA A 236 9.21 -13.75 16.07
C ALA A 236 10.09 -13.30 17.26
N PRO A 237 10.80 -14.22 17.95
CA PRO A 237 11.59 -13.87 19.13
C PRO A 237 12.87 -13.08 18.81
N GLY A 238 13.27 -13.01 17.54
CA GLY A 238 14.48 -12.32 17.11
C GLY A 238 14.78 -12.53 15.63
N ALA A 239 16.00 -12.20 15.22
CA ALA A 239 16.42 -12.40 13.84
C ALA A 239 16.33 -13.88 13.42
N GLY A 240 15.93 -14.15 12.17
CA GLY A 240 15.86 -15.50 11.63
C GLY A 240 14.91 -15.64 10.45
N ILE A 241 14.79 -16.88 9.97
CA ILE A 241 13.89 -17.27 8.87
C ILE A 241 12.64 -17.94 9.43
N TYR A 242 11.48 -17.51 8.95
CA TYR A 242 10.17 -17.98 9.39
C TYR A 242 9.30 -18.32 8.18
N THR A 243 8.38 -19.26 8.33
CA THR A 243 7.41 -19.58 7.28
C THR A 243 6.11 -20.13 7.89
N LEU A 244 5.04 -20.15 7.09
CA LEU A 244 3.75 -20.71 7.43
C LEU A 244 3.70 -22.14 6.88
N PHE A 245 3.42 -23.06 7.79
CA PHE A 245 3.13 -24.44 7.47
C PHE A 245 1.67 -24.75 7.77
N GLY A 246 1.18 -25.87 7.22
CA GLY A 246 -0.10 -26.42 7.54
C GLY A 246 -0.15 -27.93 7.32
N TYR A 247 -1.16 -28.55 7.91
CA TYR A 247 -1.50 -29.96 7.74
C TYR A 247 -3.00 -30.16 7.95
N VAL A 248 -3.53 -31.29 7.47
CA VAL A 248 -4.90 -31.74 7.74
C VAL A 248 -4.85 -32.69 8.93
N GLU A 249 -5.65 -32.44 9.96
CA GLU A 249 -5.79 -33.31 11.13
C GLU A 249 -6.70 -34.52 10.86
#